data_AF-A0A7Y3EKL8-F1
#
_entry.id   AF-A0A7Y3EKL8-F1
#
_cell.length_a   1.000
_cell.length_b   1.000
_cell.length_c   1.000
_cell.angle_alpha   90.00
_cell.angle_beta   90.00
_cell.angle_gamma   90.00
#
_symmetry.space_group_name_H-M   'P 1'
#
loop_
_entity.id
_entity.type
_entity.pdbx_description
1 polymer ?
#
loop_
_entity_poly.entity_id
_entity_poly.type
_entity_poly.pdbx_seq_one_letter_code
_entity_poly.pdbx_strand_id
1 'polypeptide(L)'
;MLREVISNDFITILIVICITILTIVKFSFSKRFNDFSWIILNTNYLKLYYRDHKYLDNFNVFLFINQVINIIIFGYLIYITFEDNTTLNLVLFSNFILAFFALVFTKVLLDIFIGWLFDIKPIIKSYIFQKFNFKNYIGILLIPINIILVYAIRPSEKLIYAFLIALLLINLIGFLSSFKRYQKLLLSNIFYFILYLCALEIGPYIILYKLFN
;
A
#
# COMPACT_ATOMS: atom_id res chain seq x y z
N MET A 1 3.73 32.46 -16.23
CA MET A 1 4.88 32.13 -15.34
C MET A 1 5.33 30.73 -15.69
N LEU A 2 6.46 30.61 -16.40
CA LEU A 2 7.07 29.30 -16.62
C LEU A 2 7.64 28.81 -15.29
N ARG A 3 7.24 27.61 -14.87
CA ARG A 3 7.80 26.92 -13.71
C ARG A 3 9.26 26.59 -14.01
N GLU A 4 10.19 27.02 -13.14
CA GLU A 4 11.55 26.49 -13.17
C GLU A 4 11.48 24.98 -12.97
N VAL A 5 11.87 24.25 -14.00
CA VAL A 5 11.93 22.79 -14.00
C VAL A 5 13.17 22.41 -13.19
N ILE A 6 13.05 22.41 -11.86
CA ILE A 6 13.97 21.67 -11.01
C ILE A 6 13.92 20.23 -11.53
N SER A 7 15.06 19.72 -12.00
CA SER A 7 15.19 18.47 -12.77
C SER A 7 14.55 17.29 -12.02
N ASN A 8 13.28 17.03 -12.31
CA ASN A 8 12.53 15.93 -11.73
C ASN A 8 12.74 14.63 -12.52
N ASP A 9 13.80 14.58 -13.34
CA ASP A 9 14.10 13.52 -14.30
C ASP A 9 14.05 12.13 -13.66
N PHE A 10 14.55 12.01 -12.42
CA PHE A 10 14.48 10.77 -11.66
C PHE A 10 13.03 10.33 -11.35
N ILE A 11 12.16 11.27 -10.95
CA ILE A 11 10.74 10.98 -10.70
C ILE A 11 10.03 10.66 -12.01
N THR A 12 10.35 11.36 -13.09
CA THR A 12 9.82 11.08 -14.42
C THR A 12 10.14 9.65 -14.84
N ILE A 13 11.39 9.21 -14.68
CA ILE A 13 11.82 7.83 -14.96
C ILE A 13 11.02 6.84 -14.12
N LEU A 14 10.87 7.08 -12.82
CA LEU A 14 10.10 6.19 -11.94
C LEU A 14 8.61 6.11 -12.33
N ILE A 15 7.98 7.23 -12.68
CA ILE A 15 6.59 7.26 -13.15
C ILE A 15 6.45 6.47 -14.46
N VAL A 16 7.37 6.63 -15.40
CA VAL A 16 7.37 5.87 -16.65
C VAL A 16 7.48 4.37 -16.36
N ILE A 17 8.38 3.96 -15.46
CA ILE A 17 8.51 2.56 -15.03
C ILE A 17 7.18 2.05 -14.45
N CYS A 18 6.52 2.80 -13.57
CA CYS A 18 5.21 2.44 -13.01
C CYS A 18 4.14 2.21 -14.09
N ILE A 19 4.04 3.12 -15.06
CA ILE A 19 3.11 3.00 -16.19
C ILE A 19 3.46 1.76 -17.02
N THR A 20 4.74 1.53 -17.28
CA THR A 20 5.22 0.38 -18.05
C THR A 20 4.83 -0.93 -17.37
N ILE A 21 5.05 -1.06 -16.06
CA ILE A 21 4.64 -2.22 -15.27
C ILE A 21 3.11 -2.42 -15.34
N LEU A 22 2.33 -1.35 -15.18
CA LEU A 22 0.87 -1.42 -15.30
C LEU A 22 0.43 -1.93 -16.68
N THR A 23 1.06 -1.46 -17.76
CA THR A 23 0.73 -1.91 -19.11
C THR A 23 1.05 -3.38 -19.32
N ILE A 24 2.19 -3.87 -18.82
CA ILE A 24 2.58 -5.30 -18.87
C ILE A 24 1.56 -6.16 -18.12
N VAL A 25 1.13 -5.71 -16.93
CA VAL A 25 0.12 -6.42 -16.13
C VAL A 25 -1.22 -6.46 -16.86
N LYS A 26 -1.68 -5.33 -17.40
CA LYS A 26 -2.94 -5.26 -18.16
C LYS A 26 -2.90 -6.11 -19.43
N PHE A 27 -1.76 -6.16 -20.12
CA PHE A 27 -1.57 -6.98 -21.31
C PHE A 27 -1.56 -8.48 -20.97
N SER A 28 -0.79 -8.88 -19.96
CA SER A 28 -0.61 -10.29 -19.60
C SER A 28 -1.83 -10.89 -18.86
N PHE A 29 -2.57 -10.07 -18.12
CA PHE A 29 -3.65 -10.50 -17.22
C PHE A 29 -4.92 -9.64 -17.36
N SER A 30 -5.32 -9.34 -18.60
CA SER A 30 -6.42 -8.39 -18.91
C SER A 30 -7.74 -8.67 -18.16
N LYS A 31 -8.23 -9.92 -18.18
CA LYS A 31 -9.48 -10.30 -17.49
C LYS A 31 -9.40 -10.05 -15.98
N ARG A 32 -8.32 -10.53 -15.36
CA ARG A 32 -8.06 -10.37 -13.92
C ARG A 32 -7.87 -8.91 -13.52
N PHE A 33 -7.23 -8.09 -14.36
CA PHE A 33 -7.04 -6.66 -14.11
C PHE A 33 -8.35 -5.87 -14.12
N ASN A 34 -9.26 -6.20 -15.03
CA ASN A 34 -10.59 -5.58 -15.08
C ASN A 34 -11.39 -5.95 -13.82
N ASP A 35 -11.38 -7.22 -13.41
CA ASP A 35 -12.03 -7.65 -12.17
C ASP A 35 -11.40 -6.98 -10.93
N PHE A 36 -10.07 -6.82 -10.92
CA PHE A 36 -9.32 -6.16 -9.85
C PHE A 36 -9.62 -4.65 -9.76
N SER A 37 -9.84 -3.98 -10.89
CA SER A 37 -10.16 -2.54 -10.91
C SER A 37 -11.47 -2.23 -10.18
N TRP A 38 -12.37 -3.20 -10.09
CA TRP A 38 -13.65 -3.11 -9.38
C TRP A 38 -13.59 -3.62 -7.94
N ILE A 39 -12.40 -3.87 -7.36
CA ILE A 39 -12.27 -4.52 -6.05
C ILE A 39 -12.90 -3.73 -4.88
N ILE A 40 -12.96 -2.39 -4.97
CA ILE A 40 -13.62 -1.54 -3.97
C ILE A 40 -15.13 -1.74 -3.98
N LEU A 41 -15.72 -1.91 -5.17
CA LEU A 41 -17.16 -1.99 -5.37
C LEU A 41 -17.67 -3.44 -5.36
N ASN A 42 -16.82 -4.39 -5.73
CA ASN A 42 -17.18 -5.78 -5.91
C ASN A 42 -16.25 -6.73 -5.14
N THR A 43 -16.72 -7.23 -4.00
CA THR A 43 -15.99 -8.22 -3.18
C THR A 43 -15.93 -9.61 -3.83
N ASN A 44 -16.57 -9.82 -5.00
CA ASN A 44 -16.55 -11.10 -5.71
C ASN A 44 -15.15 -11.46 -6.22
N TYR A 45 -14.31 -10.48 -6.59
CA TYR A 45 -12.91 -10.72 -6.94
C TYR A 45 -12.17 -11.47 -5.81
N LEU A 46 -12.34 -11.01 -4.58
CA LEU A 46 -11.70 -11.59 -3.40
C LEU A 46 -12.24 -12.99 -3.04
N LYS A 47 -13.41 -13.39 -3.56
CA LYS A 47 -14.00 -14.72 -3.35
C LYS A 47 -13.59 -15.70 -4.45
N LEU A 48 -13.56 -15.24 -5.70
CA LEU A 48 -13.18 -16.03 -6.88
C LEU A 48 -11.68 -16.34 -6.86
N TYR A 49 -10.83 -15.33 -6.76
CA TYR A 49 -9.38 -15.50 -6.94
C TYR A 49 -8.65 -15.96 -5.67
N TYR A 50 -9.32 -16.03 -4.51
CA TYR A 50 -8.75 -16.69 -3.33
C TYR A 50 -8.77 -18.23 -3.46
N ARG A 51 -9.72 -18.77 -4.21
CA ARG A 51 -9.98 -20.21 -4.26
C ARG A 51 -9.11 -20.95 -5.27
N ASP A 52 -8.68 -20.27 -6.34
CA ASP A 52 -8.03 -20.89 -7.51
C ASP A 52 -6.53 -20.58 -7.64
N HIS A 53 -5.97 -19.67 -6.83
CA HIS A 53 -4.63 -19.13 -7.08
C HIS A 53 -3.71 -19.05 -5.84
N LYS A 54 -2.40 -19.19 -6.08
CA LYS A 54 -1.38 -19.06 -5.04
C LYS A 54 -1.35 -17.61 -4.53
N TYR A 55 -1.13 -17.45 -3.23
CA TYR A 55 -1.03 -16.16 -2.54
C TYR A 55 -0.08 -15.16 -3.23
N LEU A 56 1.02 -15.63 -3.83
CA LEU A 56 2.03 -14.87 -4.58
C LEU A 56 2.06 -15.28 -6.05
N ASP A 57 1.07 -14.84 -6.82
CA ASP A 57 1.13 -14.92 -8.28
C ASP A 57 1.92 -13.75 -8.87
N ASN A 58 2.48 -13.95 -10.07
CA ASN A 58 3.19 -12.91 -10.82
C ASN A 58 2.39 -11.60 -10.93
N PHE A 59 1.06 -11.69 -11.11
CA PHE A 59 0.16 -10.53 -11.12
C PHE A 59 0.29 -9.66 -9.86
N ASN A 60 0.24 -10.30 -8.68
CA ASN A 60 0.32 -9.63 -7.40
C ASN A 60 1.71 -9.04 -7.15
N VAL A 61 2.76 -9.73 -7.61
CA VAL A 61 4.15 -9.27 -7.48
C VAL A 61 4.39 -8.01 -8.31
N PHE A 62 3.96 -7.97 -9.57
CA PHE A 62 4.12 -6.78 -10.41
C PHE A 62 3.37 -5.58 -9.83
N LEU A 63 2.13 -5.77 -9.37
CA LEU A 63 1.36 -4.70 -8.73
C LEU A 63 1.99 -4.22 -7.42
N PHE A 64 2.64 -5.10 -6.68
CA PHE A 64 3.35 -4.73 -5.46
C PHE A 64 4.59 -3.89 -5.73
N ILE A 65 5.41 -4.27 -6.72
CA ILE A 65 6.55 -3.46 -7.15
C ILE A 65 6.07 -2.07 -7.55
N ASN A 66 4.99 -2.00 -8.33
CA ASN A 66 4.38 -0.75 -8.73
C ASN A 66 3.87 0.07 -7.52
N GLN A 67 3.25 -0.57 -6.54
CA GLN A 67 2.81 0.08 -5.31
C GLN A 67 3.99 0.70 -4.55
N VAL A 68 5.09 -0.05 -4.39
CA VAL A 68 6.24 0.44 -3.63
C VAL A 68 6.86 1.67 -4.28
N ILE A 69 7.08 1.65 -5.60
CA ILE A 69 7.63 2.81 -6.33
C ILE A 69 6.73 4.03 -6.15
N ASN A 70 5.40 3.85 -6.23
CA ASN A 70 4.46 4.96 -6.05
C ASN A 70 4.45 5.54 -4.62
N ILE A 71 4.62 4.71 -3.60
CA ILE A 71 4.74 5.17 -2.21
C ILE A 71 6.03 5.97 -2.03
N ILE A 72 7.14 5.54 -2.64
CA ILE A 72 8.41 6.25 -2.60
C ILE A 72 8.28 7.64 -3.23
N ILE A 73 7.65 7.74 -4.41
CA ILE A 73 7.39 9.04 -5.07
C ILE A 73 6.51 9.93 -4.19
N PHE A 74 5.41 9.39 -3.66
CA PHE A 74 4.49 10.17 -2.85
C PHE A 74 5.12 10.64 -1.53
N GLY A 75 5.91 9.77 -0.88
CA GLY A 75 6.68 10.12 0.32
C GLY A 75 7.72 11.21 0.05
N TYR A 76 8.38 11.18 -1.11
CA TYR A 76 9.28 12.24 -1.53
C TYR A 76 8.56 13.58 -1.72
N LEU A 77 7.37 13.58 -2.34
CA LEU A 77 6.56 14.78 -2.50
C LEU A 77 6.14 15.38 -1.16
N ILE A 78 5.77 14.54 -0.19
CA ILE A 78 5.50 14.96 1.19
C ILE A 78 6.72 15.65 1.79
N TYR A 79 7.90 15.03 1.69
CA TYR A 79 9.13 15.56 2.26
C TYR A 79 9.45 16.97 1.73
N ILE A 80 9.43 17.17 0.41
CA ILE A 80 9.71 18.49 -0.18
C ILE A 80 8.70 19.56 0.29
N THR A 81 7.43 19.20 0.44
CA THR A 81 6.40 20.18 0.83
C THR A 81 6.47 20.62 2.28
N PHE A 82 6.99 19.79 3.19
CA PHE A 82 7.01 20.11 4.62
C PHE A 82 8.35 20.71 5.08
N GLU A 83 9.47 20.34 4.46
CA GLU A 83 10.77 20.88 4.87
C GLU A 83 11.18 22.15 4.12
N ASP A 84 10.43 22.61 3.11
CA ASP A 84 10.74 23.77 2.24
C ASP A 84 12.18 23.77 1.65
N ASN A 85 12.88 22.64 1.78
CA ASN A 85 14.27 22.46 1.41
C ASN A 85 14.33 21.82 0.03
N THR A 86 14.98 22.50 -0.92
CA THR A 86 15.19 22.03 -2.29
C THR A 86 16.33 21.03 -2.41
N THR A 87 17.16 20.89 -1.36
CA THR A 87 18.30 19.97 -1.36
C THR A 87 17.91 18.61 -0.80
N LEU A 88 17.77 17.65 -1.70
CA LEU A 88 17.60 16.23 -1.40
C LEU A 88 18.77 15.71 -0.56
N ASN A 89 18.55 15.48 0.73
CA ASN A 89 19.51 14.71 1.51
C ASN A 89 19.32 13.22 1.20
N LEU A 90 20.08 12.73 0.22
CA LEU A 90 19.99 11.35 -0.29
C LEU A 90 20.08 10.31 0.83
N VAL A 91 20.80 10.60 1.92
CA VAL A 91 20.94 9.73 3.09
C VAL A 91 19.64 9.62 3.89
N LEU A 92 18.94 10.74 4.12
CA LEU A 92 17.65 10.72 4.81
C LEU A 92 16.59 9.97 4.00
N PHE A 93 16.58 10.21 2.68
CA PHE A 93 15.66 9.55 1.77
C PHE A 93 15.90 8.03 1.69
N SER A 94 17.17 7.59 1.58
CA SER A 94 17.50 6.16 1.59
C SER A 94 17.10 5.49 2.90
N ASN A 95 17.31 6.16 4.03
CA ASN A 95 16.92 5.65 5.35
C ASN A 95 15.40 5.53 5.48
N PHE A 96 14.64 6.48 4.94
CA PHE A 96 13.17 6.41 4.93
C PHE A 96 12.66 5.20 4.12
N ILE A 97 13.23 4.98 2.93
CA ILE A 97 12.89 3.81 2.10
C ILE A 97 13.20 2.51 2.84
N LEU A 98 14.39 2.41 3.41
CA LEU A 98 14.84 1.20 4.12
C LEU A 98 13.97 0.92 5.35
N ALA A 99 13.63 1.95 6.13
CA ALA A 99 12.71 1.84 7.25
C ALA A 99 11.31 1.39 6.80
N PHE A 100 10.77 1.97 5.72
CA PHE A 100 9.47 1.58 5.18
C PHE A 100 9.44 0.11 4.74
N PHE A 101 10.45 -0.35 4.01
CA PHE A 101 10.57 -1.75 3.61
C PHE A 101 10.71 -2.69 4.80
N ALA A 102 11.56 -2.36 5.76
CA ALA A 102 11.74 -3.15 6.98
C ALA A 102 10.43 -3.31 7.76
N LEU A 103 9.62 -2.24 7.84
CA LEU A 103 8.32 -2.27 8.49
C LEU A 103 7.29 -3.13 7.78
N VAL A 104 7.20 -3.00 6.45
CA VAL A 104 6.28 -3.84 5.67
C VAL A 104 6.68 -5.31 5.80
N PHE A 105 7.97 -5.60 5.72
CA PHE A 105 8.48 -6.97 5.80
C PHE A 105 8.27 -7.60 7.17
N THR A 106 8.64 -6.90 8.25
CA THR A 106 8.42 -7.37 9.63
C THR A 106 6.94 -7.61 9.89
N LYS A 107 6.05 -6.72 9.43
CA LYS A 107 4.60 -6.89 9.58
C LYS A 107 4.06 -8.14 8.88
N VAL A 108 4.51 -8.42 7.65
CA VAL A 108 4.09 -9.64 6.93
C VAL A 108 4.60 -10.90 7.61
N LEU A 109 5.85 -10.92 8.10
CA LEU A 109 6.39 -12.07 8.83
C LEU A 109 5.61 -12.36 10.12
N LEU A 110 5.27 -11.31 10.85
CA LEU A 110 4.47 -11.39 12.06
C LEU A 110 3.06 -11.95 11.79
N ASP A 111 2.38 -11.48 10.73
CA ASP A 111 1.07 -12.00 10.31
C ASP A 111 1.16 -13.52 10.03
N ILE A 112 2.20 -13.97 9.32
CA ILE A 112 2.42 -15.39 8.99
C ILE A 112 2.71 -16.22 10.25
N PHE A 113 3.52 -15.69 11.17
CA PHE A 113 3.88 -16.38 12.42
C PHE A 113 2.66 -16.66 13.30
N ILE A 114 1.72 -15.72 13.39
CA ILE A 114 0.45 -15.91 14.10
C ILE A 114 -0.41 -16.95 13.40
N GLY A 115 -0.42 -16.95 12.06
CA GLY A 115 -1.01 -18.02 11.25
C GLY A 115 -0.55 -19.39 11.70
N TRP A 116 0.74 -19.51 12.02
CA TRP A 116 1.35 -20.74 12.49
C TRP A 116 1.01 -21.07 13.95
N LEU A 117 1.11 -20.09 14.87
CA LEU A 117 0.86 -20.28 16.30
C LEU A 117 -0.57 -20.73 16.63
N PHE A 118 -1.56 -20.18 15.96
CA PHE A 118 -2.98 -20.43 16.24
C PHE A 118 -3.61 -21.49 15.34
N ASP A 119 -2.81 -22.13 14.48
CA ASP A 119 -3.21 -23.10 13.45
C ASP A 119 -4.37 -22.67 12.53
N ILE A 120 -4.62 -21.36 12.43
CA ILE A 120 -5.62 -20.72 11.56
C ILE A 120 -4.98 -20.21 10.26
N LYS A 121 -3.94 -20.91 9.77
CA LYS A 121 -3.19 -20.62 8.53
C LYS A 121 -4.07 -20.26 7.32
N PRO A 122 -5.15 -20.99 6.98
CA PRO A 122 -5.96 -20.64 5.82
C PRO A 122 -6.68 -19.29 6.00
N ILE A 123 -7.19 -19.02 7.21
CA ILE A 123 -7.89 -17.77 7.52
C ILE A 123 -6.91 -16.60 7.44
N ILE A 124 -5.73 -16.74 8.05
CA ILE A 124 -4.71 -15.69 8.02
C ILE A 124 -4.18 -15.44 6.60
N LYS A 125 -3.89 -16.49 5.82
CA LYS A 125 -3.49 -16.33 4.40
C LYS A 125 -4.55 -15.59 3.59
N SER A 126 -5.83 -15.87 3.82
CA SER A 126 -6.94 -15.20 3.14
C SER A 126 -7.10 -13.73 3.53
N TYR A 127 -6.84 -13.41 4.81
CA TYR A 127 -6.81 -12.04 5.32
C TYR A 127 -5.63 -11.25 4.75
N ILE A 128 -4.41 -11.81 4.77
CA ILE A 128 -3.23 -11.16 4.21
C ILE A 128 -3.41 -10.93 2.70
N PHE A 129 -3.96 -11.90 1.97
CA PHE A 129 -4.26 -11.74 0.54
C PHE A 129 -5.22 -10.57 0.28
N GLN A 130 -6.29 -10.46 1.06
CA GLN A 130 -7.25 -9.35 0.93
C GLN A 130 -6.57 -8.01 1.21
N LYS A 131 -5.80 -7.90 2.31
CA LYS A 131 -5.05 -6.70 2.69
C LYS A 131 -4.04 -6.29 1.62
N PHE A 132 -3.34 -7.26 1.03
CA PHE A 132 -2.36 -7.05 -0.02
C PHE A 132 -3.01 -6.52 -1.31
N ASN A 133 -4.16 -7.06 -1.71
CA ASN A 133 -4.88 -6.59 -2.89
C ASN A 133 -5.41 -5.15 -2.71
N PHE A 134 -5.95 -4.79 -1.55
CA PHE A 134 -6.36 -3.39 -1.28
C PHE A 134 -5.18 -2.42 -1.33
N LYS A 135 -4.03 -2.82 -0.78
CA LYS A 135 -2.78 -2.07 -0.85
C LYS A 135 -2.29 -1.88 -2.29
N ASN A 136 -2.29 -2.95 -3.09
CA ASN A 136 -1.94 -2.88 -4.51
C ASN A 136 -2.88 -1.94 -5.28
N TYR A 137 -4.18 -1.95 -4.95
CA TYR A 137 -5.16 -1.05 -5.57
C TYR A 137 -4.85 0.42 -5.28
N ILE A 138 -4.48 0.73 -4.03
CA ILE A 138 -3.97 2.06 -3.67
C ILE A 138 -2.74 2.43 -4.51
N GLY A 139 -1.84 1.49 -4.77
CA GLY A 139 -0.69 1.69 -5.67
C GLY A 139 -1.09 2.10 -7.09
N ILE A 140 -2.18 1.54 -7.63
CA ILE A 140 -2.72 1.95 -8.94
C ILE A 140 -3.28 3.38 -8.89
N LEU A 141 -4.04 3.71 -7.85
CA LEU A 141 -4.61 5.05 -7.68
C LEU A 141 -3.54 6.13 -7.46
N LEU A 142 -2.42 5.77 -6.83
CA LEU A 142 -1.31 6.70 -6.59
C LEU A 142 -0.63 7.17 -7.88
N ILE A 143 -0.68 6.41 -8.97
CA ILE A 143 -0.06 6.81 -10.25
C ILE A 143 -0.63 8.12 -10.79
N PRO A 144 -1.95 8.24 -11.06
CA PRO A 144 -2.51 9.49 -11.56
C PRO A 144 -2.36 10.64 -10.53
N ILE A 145 -2.43 10.34 -9.23
CA ILE A 145 -2.21 11.32 -8.17
C ILE A 145 -0.79 11.89 -8.24
N ASN A 146 0.22 11.02 -8.32
CA ASN A 146 1.62 11.40 -8.42
C ASN A 146 1.89 12.21 -9.70
N ILE A 147 1.31 11.83 -10.84
CA ILE A 147 1.43 12.60 -12.09
C ILE A 147 0.87 14.01 -11.92
N ILE A 148 -0.32 14.15 -11.32
CA ILE A 148 -0.96 15.45 -11.10
C ILE A 148 -0.12 16.33 -10.15
N LEU A 149 0.34 15.77 -9.04
CA LEU A 149 1.15 16.50 -8.05
C LEU A 149 2.53 16.89 -8.58
N VAL A 150 3.11 16.09 -9.48
CA VAL A 150 4.41 16.38 -10.06
C VAL A 150 4.30 17.45 -11.16
N TYR A 151 3.38 17.29 -12.10
CA TYR A 151 3.36 18.10 -13.34
C TYR A 151 2.27 19.16 -13.39
N ALA A 152 1.08 18.87 -12.87
CA ALA A 152 -0.09 19.74 -13.06
C ALA A 152 -0.24 20.80 -11.97
N ILE A 153 -0.03 20.43 -10.70
CA ILE A 153 -0.31 21.29 -9.55
C ILE A 153 0.89 21.29 -8.61
N ARG A 154 1.36 22.47 -8.19
CA ARG A 154 2.41 22.56 -7.16
C ARG A 154 1.86 21.93 -5.87
N PRO A 155 2.55 20.94 -5.29
CA PRO A 155 2.04 20.25 -4.11
C PRO A 155 1.96 21.27 -2.97
N SER A 156 0.78 21.42 -2.39
CA SER A 156 0.52 22.24 -1.21
C SER A 156 0.14 21.34 -0.05
N GLU A 157 0.40 21.79 1.18
CA GLU A 157 0.08 21.02 2.39
C GLU A 157 -1.38 20.55 2.39
N LYS A 158 -2.33 21.44 2.04
CA LYS A 158 -3.77 21.13 1.98
C LYS A 158 -4.08 20.01 0.98
N LEU A 159 -3.45 20.02 -0.20
CA LEU A 159 -3.65 18.98 -1.21
C LEU A 159 -3.08 17.64 -0.74
N ILE A 160 -1.91 17.65 -0.10
CA ILE A 160 -1.29 16.44 0.43
C ILE A 160 -2.14 15.83 1.54
N TYR A 161 -2.65 16.65 2.47
CA TYR A 161 -3.58 16.17 3.49
C TYR A 161 -4.86 15.59 2.89
N ALA A 162 -5.43 16.22 1.85
CA ALA A 162 -6.61 15.68 1.17
C ALA A 162 -6.35 14.29 0.57
N PHE A 163 -5.21 14.10 -0.11
CA PHE A 163 -4.82 12.79 -0.64
C PHE A 163 -4.52 11.76 0.46
N LEU A 164 -3.84 12.15 1.53
CA LEU A 164 -3.59 11.26 2.68
C LEU A 164 -4.90 10.79 3.32
N ILE A 165 -5.87 11.68 3.52
CA ILE A 165 -7.19 11.34 4.04
C ILE A 165 -7.92 10.38 3.10
N ALA A 166 -7.90 10.64 1.79
CA ALA A 166 -8.51 9.75 0.80
C ALA A 166 -7.89 8.34 0.82
N LEU A 167 -6.56 8.25 0.90
CA LEU A 167 -5.84 6.98 1.02
C LEU A 167 -6.16 6.24 2.32
N LEU A 168 -6.32 6.98 3.43
CA LEU A 168 -6.70 6.43 4.73
C LEU A 168 -8.13 5.87 4.69
N LEU A 169 -9.07 6.58 4.06
CA LEU A 169 -10.44 6.10 3.86
C LEU A 169 -10.49 4.80 3.06
N ILE A 170 -9.73 4.69 1.97
CA ILE A 170 -9.66 3.45 1.17
C ILE A 170 -9.12 2.29 2.01
N ASN A 171 -8.08 2.52 2.81
CA ASN A 171 -7.56 1.52 3.74
C ASN A 171 -8.59 1.10 4.80
N LEU A 172 -9.34 2.06 5.37
CA LEU A 172 -10.41 1.78 6.33
C LEU A 172 -11.53 0.95 5.70
N ILE A 173 -11.95 1.27 4.47
CA ILE A 173 -12.95 0.48 3.73
C ILE A 173 -12.45 -0.95 3.52
N GLY A 174 -11.19 -1.11 3.10
CA GLY A 174 -10.57 -2.43 2.93
C GLY A 174 -10.52 -3.22 4.25
N PHE A 175 -10.18 -2.57 5.35
CA PHE A 175 -10.16 -3.15 6.69
C PHE A 175 -11.57 -3.58 7.15
N LEU A 176 -12.57 -2.68 7.04
CA LEU A 176 -13.96 -2.96 7.43
C LEU A 176 -14.58 -4.08 6.59
N SER A 177 -14.31 -4.11 5.28
CA SER A 177 -14.73 -5.19 4.38
C SER A 177 -14.13 -6.54 4.78
N SER A 178 -12.85 -6.54 5.15
CA SER A 178 -12.17 -7.73 5.68
C SER A 178 -12.78 -8.18 7.00
N PHE A 179 -13.01 -7.25 7.92
CA PHE A 179 -13.59 -7.54 9.23
C PHE A 179 -14.99 -8.17 9.12
N LYS A 180 -15.89 -7.59 8.31
CA LYS A 180 -17.23 -8.15 8.06
C LYS A 180 -17.18 -9.58 7.51
N ARG A 181 -16.17 -9.92 6.71
CA ARG A 181 -16.03 -11.26 6.10
C ARG A 181 -15.63 -12.33 7.11
N TYR A 182 -14.79 -11.99 8.08
CA TYR A 182 -14.30 -12.95 9.09
C TYR A 182 -14.98 -12.78 10.47
N GLN A 183 -15.96 -11.88 10.57
CA GLN A 183 -16.64 -11.53 11.82
C GLN A 183 -17.17 -12.74 12.59
N LYS A 184 -17.77 -13.74 11.93
CA LYS A 184 -18.31 -14.93 12.62
C LYS A 184 -17.24 -15.82 13.27
N LEU A 185 -16.07 -15.93 12.65
CA LEU A 185 -14.91 -16.69 13.17
C LEU A 185 -14.16 -15.90 14.24
N LEU A 186 -14.15 -14.57 14.13
CA LEU A 186 -13.48 -13.67 15.08
C LEU A 186 -14.32 -13.43 16.35
N LEU A 187 -15.65 -13.33 16.23
CA LEU A 187 -16.57 -13.15 17.36
C LEU A 187 -16.66 -14.38 18.26
N SER A 188 -16.30 -15.58 17.79
CA SER A 188 -16.21 -16.74 18.69
C SER A 188 -15.02 -16.63 19.65
N ASN A 189 -14.01 -15.83 19.30
CA ASN A 189 -12.72 -15.71 19.99
C ASN A 189 -12.29 -14.23 20.16
N ILE A 190 -13.20 -13.39 20.68
CA ILE A 190 -13.03 -11.92 20.77
C ILE A 190 -11.74 -11.50 21.48
N PHE A 191 -11.34 -12.24 22.53
CA PHE A 191 -10.13 -11.92 23.29
C PHE A 191 -8.84 -12.07 22.45
N TYR A 192 -8.76 -13.14 21.64
CA TYR A 192 -7.65 -13.38 20.72
C TYR A 192 -7.60 -12.34 19.59
N PHE A 193 -8.77 -11.85 19.15
CA PHE A 193 -8.84 -10.79 18.16
C PHE A 193 -8.32 -9.45 18.69
N ILE A 194 -8.68 -9.07 19.92
CA ILE A 194 -8.18 -7.83 20.55
C ILE A 194 -6.66 -7.91 20.74
N LEU A 195 -6.16 -9.05 21.22
CA LEU A 195 -4.71 -9.27 21.38
C LEU A 195 -3.96 -9.15 20.05
N TYR A 196 -4.51 -9.73 18.97
CA TYR A 196 -3.97 -9.62 17.61
C TYR A 196 -3.89 -8.17 17.13
N LEU A 197 -4.99 -7.41 17.24
CA LEU A 197 -5.08 -6.04 16.74
C LEU A 197 -4.11 -5.11 17.47
N CYS A 198 -4.05 -5.23 18.80
CA CYS A 198 -3.15 -4.43 19.64
C CYS A 198 -1.68 -4.79 19.43
N ALA A 199 -1.31 -6.07 19.47
CA ALA A 199 0.10 -6.46 19.43
C ALA A 199 0.71 -6.30 18.03
N LEU A 200 -0.05 -6.63 16.99
CA LEU A 200 0.51 -6.80 15.66
C LEU A 200 0.23 -5.64 14.72
N GLU A 201 -0.95 -5.05 14.84
CA GLU A 201 -1.35 -3.96 13.97
C GLU A 201 -0.91 -2.62 14.52
N ILE A 202 -1.06 -2.38 15.83
CA ILE A 202 -0.72 -1.12 16.49
C ILE A 202 0.71 -1.12 17.03
N GLY A 203 1.18 -2.25 17.58
CA GLY A 203 2.50 -2.39 18.21
C GLY A 203 3.70 -1.89 17.38
N PRO A 204 3.86 -2.28 16.11
CA PRO A 204 4.99 -1.84 15.28
C PRO A 204 5.04 -0.32 15.06
N TYR A 205 3.87 0.34 15.01
CA TYR A 205 3.81 1.80 14.87
C TYR A 205 4.25 2.53 16.15
N ILE A 206 3.95 1.96 17.32
CA ILE A 206 4.42 2.51 18.60
C ILE A 206 5.94 2.41 18.73
N ILE A 207 6.53 1.29 18.28
CA ILE A 207 7.99 1.10 18.28
C ILE A 207 8.67 2.15 17.39
N LEU A 208 8.13 2.43 16.20
CA LEU A 208 8.65 3.49 15.33
C LEU A 208 8.56 4.87 15.98
N TYR A 209 7.42 5.21 16.57
CA TYR A 209 7.25 6.49 17.22
C TYR A 209 8.33 6.72 18.27
N LYS A 210 8.68 5.68 19.04
CA LYS A 210 9.74 5.74 20.05
C LYS A 210 11.16 5.73 19.46
N LEU A 211 11.35 5.29 18.22
CA LEU A 211 12.66 5.25 17.58
C LEU A 211 13.00 6.60 16.92
N PHE A 212 11.98 7.35 16.50
CA PHE A 212 12.11 8.67 15.89
C PHE A 212 11.96 9.85 16.88
N ASN A 213 11.61 9.60 18.13
CA ASN A 213 11.40 10.61 19.19
C ASN A 213 12.22 10.27 20.44
#